data_AF-A0A7G9WK39-F1
#
_entry.id   AF-A0A7G9WK39-F1
#
_cell.length_a   1.000
_cell.length_b   1.000
_cell.length_c   1.000
_cell.angle_alpha   90.00
_cell.angle_beta   90.00
_cell.angle_gamma   90.00
#
_symmetry.space_group_name_H-M   'P 1'
#
loop_
_entity.id
_entity.type
_entity.pdbx_description
1 polymer ?
#
loop_
_entity_poly.entity_id
_entity_poly.type
_entity_poly.pdbx_seq_one_letter_code
_entity_poly.pdbx_strand_id
1 'polypeptide(L)'
;MEYKPIRCPYCGLELQVPVGIEQVVCMYCAKPIDITALFAPTAAEPDGGKRLQQALSLLDPALFRFEAEEPAFTQKNYPDCFASYNGRLNTALEALQGVQDEDCQAFAQALLSRMTDDLHYRKVHSSKSAAFFRYRMMVAVYLIPALHDSTVPEAAIVLRAFLQLWNSKYPKEALNPVSFEKINGGWRRKGCYITTAVCHSLHKPDDCTELQTLRRFRDSWMLRQSEGPLLIQEYYTFAPSIVVAINIAPNPEQIYRSLWQNCISPCMQEAAAGQNQSCLQRYTEMMLSLEQQYLS
;
A
#
# COMPACT_ATOMS: atom_id res chain seq x y z
N MET A 1 52.94 34.95 -2.29
CA MET A 1 52.10 33.81 -1.84
C MET A 1 50.87 33.81 -2.72
N GLU A 2 50.61 32.72 -3.43
CA GLU A 2 49.36 32.57 -4.17
C GLU A 2 48.24 32.14 -3.21
N TYR A 3 47.06 32.69 -3.42
CA TYR A 3 45.86 32.38 -2.64
C TYR A 3 44.79 31.83 -3.58
N LYS A 4 43.99 30.88 -3.08
CA LYS A 4 42.82 30.36 -3.78
C LYS A 4 41.56 30.58 -2.95
N PRO A 5 40.42 30.91 -3.59
CA PRO A 5 39.15 30.98 -2.90
C PRO A 5 38.64 29.57 -2.55
N ILE A 6 38.09 29.42 -1.34
CA ILE A 6 37.31 28.24 -0.91
C ILE A 6 36.04 28.69 -0.21
N ARG A 7 35.02 27.82 -0.13
CA ARG A 7 33.89 28.00 0.79
C ARG A 7 34.07 27.15 2.02
N CYS A 8 33.86 27.73 3.19
CA CYS A 8 33.89 26.99 4.45
C CYS A 8 32.77 25.93 4.48
N PRO A 9 33.07 24.65 4.78
CA PRO A 9 32.05 23.59 4.82
C PRO A 9 31.10 23.73 6.02
N TYR A 10 31.45 24.54 7.02
CA TYR A 10 30.65 24.71 8.23
C TYR A 10 29.74 25.95 8.22
N CYS A 11 30.18 27.06 7.61
CA CYS A 11 29.42 28.31 7.60
C CYS A 11 29.10 28.84 6.20
N GLY A 12 29.62 28.21 5.14
CA GLY A 12 29.33 28.58 3.75
C GLY A 12 29.99 29.86 3.23
N LEU A 13 30.67 30.62 4.10
CA LEU A 13 31.36 31.85 3.73
C LEU A 13 32.66 31.59 2.96
N GLU A 14 32.99 32.51 2.05
CA GLU A 14 34.19 32.44 1.23
C GLU A 14 35.44 32.88 2.00
N LEU A 15 36.53 32.13 1.82
CA LEU A 15 37.83 32.35 2.45
C LEU A 15 38.91 32.30 1.38
N GLN A 16 39.92 33.16 1.51
CA GLN A 16 41.15 33.10 0.72
C GLN A 16 42.19 32.29 1.50
N VAL A 17 42.61 31.16 0.97
CA VAL A 17 43.61 30.27 1.61
C VAL A 17 44.89 30.20 0.79
N PRO A 18 46.07 30.25 1.42
CA PRO A 18 47.33 30.08 0.70
C PRO A 18 47.41 28.71 0.03
N VAL A 19 47.96 28.67 -1.19
CA VAL A 19 48.20 27.42 -1.91
C VAL A 19 49.26 26.59 -1.18
N GLY A 20 49.04 25.28 -1.03
CA GLY A 20 49.99 24.33 -0.42
C GLY A 20 49.82 24.09 1.09
N ILE A 21 48.81 24.68 1.73
CA ILE A 21 48.50 24.42 3.14
C ILE A 21 47.48 23.28 3.26
N GLU A 22 47.75 22.31 4.14
CA GLU A 22 46.89 21.15 4.36
C GLU A 22 45.71 21.46 5.30
N GLN A 23 45.87 22.37 6.26
CA GLN A 23 44.84 22.74 7.23
C GLN A 23 44.80 24.25 7.50
N VAL A 24 43.59 24.80 7.61
CA VAL A 24 43.37 26.20 7.99
C VAL A 24 42.22 26.30 9.00
N VAL A 25 42.15 27.37 9.78
CA VAL A 25 40.98 27.64 10.63
C VAL A 25 40.11 28.70 9.97
N CYS A 26 38.81 28.47 9.88
CA CYS A 26 37.87 29.46 9.36
C CYS A 26 37.88 30.72 10.24
N MET A 27 38.18 31.89 9.68
CA MET A 27 38.18 33.14 10.43
C MET A 27 36.78 33.58 10.92
N TYR A 28 35.71 33.04 10.32
CA TYR A 28 34.33 33.41 10.67
C TYR A 28 33.69 32.51 11.73
N CYS A 29 33.95 31.19 11.68
CA CYS A 29 33.33 30.23 12.61
C CYS A 29 34.33 29.50 13.52
N ALA A 30 35.61 29.81 13.41
CA ALA A 30 36.71 29.24 14.20
C ALA A 30 36.86 27.71 14.11
N LYS A 31 36.21 27.05 13.14
CA LYS A 31 36.35 25.60 12.93
C LYS A 31 37.54 25.27 12.02
N PRO A 32 38.30 24.20 12.32
CA PRO A 32 39.39 23.74 11.46
C PRO A 32 38.84 23.12 10.17
N ILE A 33 39.47 23.48 9.05
CA ILE A 33 39.17 23.03 7.70
C ILE A 33 40.38 22.26 7.18
N ASP A 34 40.17 21.01 6.80
CA ASP A 34 41.14 20.19 6.08
C ASP A 34 41.05 20.52 4.58
N ILE A 35 42.08 21.19 4.05
CA ILE A 35 42.16 21.61 2.65
C ILE A 35 42.40 20.40 1.75
N THR A 36 43.23 19.45 2.17
CA THR A 36 43.50 18.21 1.43
C THR A 36 42.23 17.40 1.20
N ALA A 37 41.37 17.27 2.21
CA ALA A 37 40.07 16.60 2.08
C ALA A 37 39.07 17.37 1.19
N LEU A 38 39.14 18.70 1.18
CA LEU A 38 38.25 19.57 0.39
C LEU A 38 38.53 19.48 -1.13
N PHE A 39 39.78 19.23 -1.50
CA PHE A 39 40.24 19.11 -2.89
C PHE A 39 40.60 17.68 -3.29
N ALA A 40 40.50 16.71 -2.37
CA ALA A 40 40.53 15.31 -2.75
C ALA A 40 39.46 15.10 -3.82
N PRO A 41 39.78 14.43 -4.95
CA PRO A 41 38.76 14.06 -5.92
C PRO A 41 37.67 13.33 -5.15
N THR A 42 36.51 13.97 -5.09
CA THR A 42 35.33 13.38 -4.49
C THR A 42 35.15 12.07 -5.24
N ALA A 43 35.16 10.94 -4.53
CA ALA A 43 34.62 9.71 -5.08
C ALA A 43 33.29 10.11 -5.74
N ALA A 44 33.12 9.75 -7.02
CA ALA A 44 31.98 10.15 -7.84
C ALA A 44 30.72 10.26 -6.97
N GLU A 45 30.04 11.41 -7.00
CA GLU A 45 28.73 11.55 -6.34
C GLU A 45 27.93 10.27 -6.65
N PRO A 46 27.44 9.55 -5.64
CA PRO A 46 26.79 8.27 -5.89
C PRO A 46 25.63 8.54 -6.85
N ASP A 47 25.71 7.92 -8.03
CA ASP A 47 24.74 8.03 -9.12
C ASP A 47 23.29 7.77 -8.63
N GLY A 48 23.17 7.03 -7.50
CA GLY A 48 21.93 6.81 -6.76
C GLY A 48 21.12 8.08 -6.45
N GLY A 49 21.75 9.16 -5.99
CA GLY A 49 21.04 10.41 -5.68
C GLY A 49 20.40 11.08 -6.90
N LYS A 50 21.06 11.02 -8.06
CA LYS A 50 20.55 11.57 -9.33
C LYS A 50 19.43 10.70 -9.89
N ARG A 51 19.60 9.37 -9.84
CA ARG A 51 18.58 8.40 -10.26
C ARG A 51 17.33 8.46 -9.40
N LEU A 52 17.47 8.58 -8.07
CA LEU A 52 16.35 8.83 -7.16
C LEU A 52 15.61 10.12 -7.53
N GLN A 53 16.33 11.22 -7.74
CA GLN A 53 15.70 12.49 -8.13
C GLN A 53 14.96 12.38 -9.46
N GLN A 54 15.54 11.70 -10.45
CA GLN A 54 14.90 11.40 -11.72
C GLN A 54 13.63 10.56 -11.52
N ALA A 55 13.71 9.46 -10.79
CA ALA A 55 12.56 8.61 -10.48
C ALA A 55 11.42 9.41 -9.81
N LEU A 56 11.75 10.26 -8.84
CA LEU A 56 10.77 11.11 -8.15
C LEU A 56 10.11 12.15 -9.07
N SER A 57 10.83 12.65 -10.07
CA SER A 57 10.29 13.58 -11.07
C SER A 57 9.35 12.89 -12.07
N LEU A 58 9.50 11.58 -12.26
CA LEU A 58 8.67 10.76 -13.16
C LEU A 58 7.38 10.26 -12.48
N LEU A 59 7.21 10.49 -11.18
CA LEU A 59 5.98 10.16 -10.46
C LEU A 59 4.82 11.07 -10.90
N ASP A 60 4.00 10.55 -11.81
CA ASP A 60 2.75 11.16 -12.27
C ASP A 60 1.82 11.45 -11.07
N PRO A 61 1.36 12.71 -10.88
CA PRO A 61 0.40 13.06 -9.83
C PRO A 61 -0.88 12.21 -9.82
N ALA A 62 -1.31 11.70 -10.97
CA ALA A 62 -2.50 10.87 -11.07
C ALA A 62 -2.35 9.49 -10.39
N LEU A 63 -1.12 9.03 -10.13
CA LEU A 63 -0.85 7.80 -9.36
C LEU A 63 -1.37 7.86 -7.93
N PHE A 64 -1.58 9.06 -7.39
CA PHE A 64 -2.00 9.26 -6.00
C PHE A 64 -3.48 9.61 -5.88
N ARG A 65 -4.16 9.91 -6.99
CA ARG A 65 -5.55 10.42 -6.95
C ARG A 65 -6.60 9.39 -7.27
N PHE A 66 -6.23 8.36 -8.03
CA PHE A 66 -7.09 7.25 -8.44
C PHE A 66 -8.40 7.67 -9.15
N GLU A 67 -8.41 8.84 -9.80
CA GLU A 67 -9.63 9.43 -10.41
C GLU A 67 -10.17 8.58 -11.57
N ALA A 68 -9.28 7.94 -12.33
CA ALA A 68 -9.66 7.03 -13.40
C ALA A 68 -9.91 5.61 -12.87
N GLU A 69 -9.14 5.21 -11.85
CA GLU A 69 -9.10 3.87 -11.29
C GLU A 69 -10.34 3.55 -10.46
N GLU A 70 -10.75 4.45 -9.57
CA GLU A 70 -11.86 4.23 -8.66
C GLU A 70 -13.17 3.87 -9.38
N PRO A 71 -13.66 4.63 -10.38
CA PRO A 71 -14.87 4.27 -11.12
C PRO A 71 -14.66 3.09 -12.09
N ALA A 72 -13.42 2.82 -12.52
CA ALA A 72 -13.10 1.73 -13.43
C ALA A 72 -12.84 0.41 -12.70
N PHE A 73 -12.68 0.41 -11.38
CA PHE A 73 -12.44 -0.79 -10.62
C PHE A 73 -13.70 -1.67 -10.69
N THR A 74 -13.71 -2.64 -11.60
CA THR A 74 -14.79 -3.61 -11.86
C THR A 74 -14.18 -4.85 -12.50
N GLN A 75 -14.89 -5.99 -12.44
CA GLN A 75 -14.41 -7.24 -13.06
C GLN A 75 -13.93 -7.08 -14.49
N LYS A 76 -14.66 -6.28 -15.26
CA LYS A 76 -14.42 -6.08 -16.68
C LYS A 76 -13.24 -5.15 -16.96
N ASN A 77 -13.17 -4.03 -16.26
CA ASN A 77 -12.29 -2.92 -16.66
C ASN A 77 -10.96 -2.88 -15.89
N TYR A 78 -10.85 -3.58 -14.76
CA TYR A 78 -9.65 -3.55 -13.93
C TYR A 78 -8.38 -4.06 -14.62
N PRO A 79 -8.36 -5.14 -15.45
CA PRO A 79 -7.12 -5.54 -16.10
C PRO A 79 -6.48 -4.43 -16.94
N ASP A 80 -7.29 -3.76 -17.76
CA ASP A 80 -6.84 -2.67 -18.63
C ASP A 80 -6.46 -1.42 -17.81
N CYS A 81 -7.27 -1.09 -16.80
CA CYS A 81 -7.01 0.03 -15.91
C CYS A 81 -5.74 -0.19 -15.08
N PHE A 82 -5.51 -1.41 -14.58
CA PHE A 82 -4.31 -1.79 -13.86
C PHE A 82 -3.09 -1.70 -14.78
N ALA A 83 -3.17 -2.20 -16.02
CA ALA A 83 -2.07 -2.06 -16.98
C ALA A 83 -1.69 -0.60 -17.23
N SER A 84 -2.68 0.30 -17.33
CA SER A 84 -2.45 1.74 -17.48
C SER A 84 -1.82 2.38 -16.23
N TYR A 85 -2.31 2.04 -15.04
CA TYR A 85 -1.70 2.46 -13.78
C TYR A 85 -0.25 1.96 -13.64
N ASN A 86 -0.04 0.67 -13.89
CA ASN A 86 1.26 0.03 -13.82
C ASN A 86 2.26 0.67 -14.79
N GLY A 87 1.85 0.98 -16.03
CA GLY A 87 2.72 1.67 -17.00
C GLY A 87 3.24 3.01 -16.49
N ARG A 88 2.38 3.82 -15.85
CA ARG A 88 2.78 5.12 -15.27
C ARG A 88 3.74 4.95 -14.09
N LEU A 89 3.48 4.00 -13.19
CA LEU A 89 4.37 3.74 -12.06
C LEU A 89 5.72 3.17 -12.54
N ASN A 90 5.68 2.26 -13.52
CA ASN A 90 6.86 1.57 -14.02
C ASN A 90 7.88 2.54 -14.64
N THR A 91 7.43 3.64 -15.26
CA THR A 91 8.35 4.70 -15.73
C THR A 91 9.22 5.26 -14.60
N ALA A 92 8.67 5.44 -13.40
CA ALA A 92 9.45 5.87 -12.24
C ALA A 92 10.30 4.74 -11.64
N LEU A 93 9.78 3.50 -11.63
CA LEU A 93 10.53 2.34 -11.12
C LEU A 93 11.75 2.01 -11.98
N GLU A 94 11.65 2.08 -13.31
CA GLU A 94 12.79 1.84 -14.22
C GLU A 94 13.95 2.81 -13.94
N ALA A 95 13.65 4.04 -13.55
CA ALA A 95 14.67 5.02 -13.18
C ALA A 95 15.38 4.70 -11.84
N LEU A 96 14.86 3.76 -11.04
CA LEU A 96 15.51 3.28 -9.82
C LEU A 96 16.47 2.11 -10.07
N GLN A 97 16.61 1.59 -11.29
CA GLN A 97 17.53 0.47 -11.53
C GLN A 97 18.96 0.81 -11.09
N GLY A 98 19.56 -0.04 -10.26
CA GLY A 98 20.92 0.08 -9.75
C GLY A 98 21.10 1.12 -8.63
N VAL A 99 20.03 1.67 -8.06
CA VAL A 99 20.14 2.53 -6.86
C VAL A 99 20.33 1.68 -5.59
N GLN A 100 20.79 2.31 -4.50
CA GLN A 100 20.99 1.62 -3.23
C GLN A 100 19.67 1.45 -2.45
N ASP A 101 19.67 0.56 -1.46
CA ASP A 101 18.51 0.32 -0.59
C ASP A 101 18.03 1.61 0.10
N GLU A 102 18.93 2.52 0.48
CA GLU A 102 18.58 3.81 1.10
C GLU A 102 17.76 4.69 0.14
N ASP A 103 18.11 4.71 -1.14
CA ASP A 103 17.37 5.45 -2.17
C ASP A 103 16.00 4.82 -2.42
N CYS A 104 15.90 3.49 -2.39
CA CYS A 104 14.62 2.79 -2.45
C CYS A 104 13.71 3.13 -1.26
N GLN A 105 14.28 3.21 -0.06
CA GLN A 105 13.56 3.63 1.15
C GLN A 105 13.10 5.09 1.05
N ALA A 106 13.95 5.98 0.53
CA ALA A 106 13.59 7.37 0.29
C ALA A 106 12.47 7.50 -0.75
N PHE A 107 12.49 6.69 -1.80
CA PHE A 107 11.41 6.62 -2.79
C PHE A 107 10.09 6.14 -2.16
N ALA A 108 10.13 5.08 -1.35
CA ALA A 108 8.95 4.59 -0.61
C ALA A 108 8.37 5.66 0.34
N GLN A 109 9.24 6.41 1.03
CA GLN A 109 8.84 7.53 1.87
C GLN A 109 8.17 8.64 1.05
N ALA A 110 8.69 8.95 -0.14
CA ALA A 110 8.10 9.93 -1.04
C ALA A 110 6.72 9.49 -1.57
N LEU A 111 6.55 8.20 -1.90
CA LEU A 111 5.23 7.64 -2.24
C LEU A 111 4.24 7.88 -1.10
N LEU A 112 4.58 7.46 0.14
CA LEU A 112 3.69 7.64 1.28
C LEU A 112 3.41 9.11 1.59
N SER A 113 4.40 10.00 1.45
CA SER A 113 4.23 11.44 1.65
C SER A 113 3.19 11.99 0.69
N ARG A 114 3.35 11.74 -0.62
CA ARG A 114 2.40 12.22 -1.65
C ARG A 114 0.98 11.68 -1.43
N MET A 115 0.86 10.43 -0.99
CA MET A 115 -0.43 9.86 -0.63
C MET A 115 -1.06 10.54 0.59
N THR A 116 -0.26 10.83 1.60
CA THR A 116 -0.72 11.53 2.80
C THR A 116 -1.10 12.98 2.49
N ASP A 117 -0.36 13.63 1.59
CA ASP A 117 -0.63 14.99 1.12
C ASP A 117 -1.96 15.05 0.34
N ASP A 118 -2.24 14.08 -0.52
CA ASP A 118 -3.53 13.99 -1.23
C ASP A 118 -4.70 13.77 -0.26
N LEU A 119 -4.56 12.86 0.71
CA LEU A 119 -5.56 12.66 1.77
C LEU A 119 -5.78 13.95 2.57
N HIS A 120 -4.70 14.67 2.92
CA HIS A 120 -4.79 15.94 3.65
C HIS A 120 -5.49 17.03 2.81
N TYR A 121 -5.14 17.15 1.53
CA TYR A 121 -5.77 18.07 0.59
C TYR A 121 -7.28 17.81 0.45
N ARG A 122 -7.68 16.54 0.44
CA ARG A 122 -9.09 16.10 0.44
C ARG A 122 -9.78 16.21 1.81
N LYS A 123 -9.08 16.72 2.84
CA LYS A 123 -9.57 16.85 4.23
C LYS A 123 -9.95 15.50 4.86
N VAL A 124 -9.26 14.44 4.46
CA VAL A 124 -9.43 13.07 4.99
C VAL A 124 -8.46 12.87 6.16
N HIS A 125 -8.95 13.10 7.38
CA HIS A 125 -8.11 13.04 8.59
C HIS A 125 -8.30 11.75 9.40
N SER A 126 -9.40 11.02 9.17
CA SER A 126 -9.72 9.81 9.92
C SER A 126 -9.58 8.57 9.05
N SER A 127 -8.82 7.60 9.54
CA SER A 127 -8.71 6.26 8.92
C SER A 127 -10.04 5.50 8.89
N LYS A 128 -11.00 5.89 9.74
CA LYS A 128 -12.36 5.33 9.78
C LYS A 128 -13.30 5.92 8.73
N SER A 129 -12.87 6.94 7.99
CA SER A 129 -13.73 7.60 7.01
C SER A 129 -13.87 6.77 5.74
N ALA A 130 -15.05 6.87 5.12
CA ALA A 130 -15.36 6.37 3.79
C ALA A 130 -14.28 6.69 2.74
N ALA A 131 -13.85 7.95 2.71
CA ALA A 131 -12.85 8.43 1.76
C ALA A 131 -11.49 7.77 1.99
N PHE A 132 -11.08 7.57 3.25
CA PHE A 132 -9.85 6.84 3.56
C PHE A 132 -9.95 5.38 3.13
N PHE A 133 -11.09 4.74 3.40
CA PHE A 133 -11.32 3.35 3.02
C PHE A 133 -11.23 3.16 1.49
N ARG A 134 -11.88 4.02 0.70
CA ARG A 134 -11.72 4.10 -0.77
C ARG A 134 -10.26 4.21 -1.18
N TYR A 135 -9.57 5.15 -0.59
CA TYR A 135 -8.18 5.41 -0.92
C TYR A 135 -7.29 4.20 -0.62
N ARG A 136 -7.42 3.62 0.58
CA ARG A 136 -6.71 2.38 0.96
C ARG A 136 -6.99 1.27 -0.04
N MET A 137 -8.25 1.09 -0.43
CA MET A 137 -8.64 0.06 -1.40
C MET A 137 -7.90 0.25 -2.72
N MET A 138 -7.81 1.48 -3.22
CA MET A 138 -7.07 1.77 -4.45
C MET A 138 -5.57 1.50 -4.31
N VAL A 139 -4.96 1.84 -3.18
CA VAL A 139 -3.56 1.47 -2.90
C VAL A 139 -3.38 -0.05 -2.92
N ALA A 140 -4.28 -0.80 -2.26
CA ALA A 140 -4.22 -2.25 -2.15
C ALA A 140 -4.33 -2.96 -3.51
N VAL A 141 -5.17 -2.44 -4.43
CA VAL A 141 -5.44 -3.10 -5.71
C VAL A 141 -4.67 -2.51 -6.90
N TYR A 142 -4.01 -1.36 -6.76
CA TYR A 142 -3.20 -0.77 -7.83
C TYR A 142 -1.73 -0.65 -7.43
N LEU A 143 -1.40 0.10 -6.37
CA LEU A 143 0.00 0.33 -6.00
C LEU A 143 0.70 -0.97 -5.61
N ILE A 144 0.12 -1.72 -4.67
CA ILE A 144 0.74 -2.91 -4.12
C ILE A 144 1.04 -3.95 -5.22
N PRO A 145 0.07 -4.37 -6.04
CA PRO A 145 0.35 -5.32 -7.13
C PRO A 145 1.32 -4.77 -8.19
N ALA A 146 1.30 -3.46 -8.48
CA ALA A 146 2.25 -2.87 -9.43
C ALA A 146 3.71 -2.91 -8.90
N LEU A 147 3.92 -2.71 -7.59
CA LEU A 147 5.23 -2.88 -6.97
C LEU A 147 5.62 -4.37 -6.84
N HIS A 148 4.66 -5.22 -6.47
CA HIS A 148 4.87 -6.65 -6.25
C HIS A 148 5.24 -7.40 -7.54
N ASP A 149 4.55 -7.11 -8.64
CA ASP A 149 4.72 -7.82 -9.91
C ASP A 149 5.73 -7.12 -10.84
N SER A 150 6.41 -6.07 -10.37
CA SER A 150 7.40 -5.33 -11.17
C SER A 150 8.61 -6.21 -11.51
N THR A 151 9.11 -6.03 -12.73
CA THR A 151 10.37 -6.66 -13.18
C THR A 151 11.61 -5.91 -12.71
N VAL A 152 11.46 -4.73 -12.10
CA VAL A 152 12.55 -3.94 -11.54
C VAL A 152 12.89 -4.49 -10.15
N PRO A 153 14.13 -4.99 -9.90
CA PRO A 153 14.50 -5.59 -8.61
C PRO A 153 14.27 -4.68 -7.40
N GLU A 154 14.54 -3.38 -7.57
CA GLU A 154 14.39 -2.35 -6.53
C GLU A 154 12.94 -2.16 -6.09
N ALA A 155 11.96 -2.49 -6.94
CA ALA A 155 10.54 -2.39 -6.60
C ALA A 155 10.15 -3.27 -5.40
N ALA A 156 10.80 -4.43 -5.22
CA ALA A 156 10.59 -5.29 -4.06
C ALA A 156 11.07 -4.63 -2.75
N ILE A 157 12.16 -3.86 -2.81
CA ILE A 157 12.69 -3.09 -1.68
C ILE A 157 11.76 -1.94 -1.35
N VAL A 158 11.30 -1.22 -2.39
CA VAL A 158 10.29 -0.15 -2.27
C VAL A 158 9.00 -0.68 -1.66
N LEU A 159 8.48 -1.83 -2.11
CA LEU A 159 7.28 -2.46 -1.58
C LEU A 159 7.42 -2.74 -0.08
N ARG A 160 8.52 -3.40 0.32
CA ARG A 160 8.78 -3.72 1.73
C ARG A 160 8.86 -2.46 2.59
N ALA A 161 9.60 -1.46 2.15
CA ALA A 161 9.73 -0.18 2.86
C ALA A 161 8.38 0.55 2.94
N PHE A 162 7.62 0.60 1.85
CA PHE A 162 6.30 1.24 1.80
C PHE A 162 5.32 0.56 2.76
N LEU A 163 5.24 -0.77 2.75
CA LEU A 163 4.37 -1.53 3.65
C LEU A 163 4.73 -1.28 5.12
N GLN A 164 6.02 -1.26 5.46
CA GLN A 164 6.48 -0.95 6.82
C GLN A 164 6.04 0.46 7.24
N LEU A 165 6.23 1.47 6.38
CA LEU A 165 5.84 2.85 6.66
C LEU A 165 4.31 3.00 6.78
N TRP A 166 3.55 2.40 5.86
CA TRP A 166 2.09 2.43 5.88
C TRP A 166 1.54 1.75 7.14
N ASN A 167 1.97 0.53 7.44
CA ASN A 167 1.45 -0.26 8.56
C ASN A 167 1.87 0.32 9.91
N SER A 168 3.00 1.03 9.98
CA SER A 168 3.36 1.81 11.16
C SER A 168 2.44 3.02 11.37
N LYS A 169 2.06 3.70 10.28
CA LYS A 169 1.17 4.88 10.31
C LYS A 169 -0.29 4.51 10.54
N TYR A 170 -0.76 3.41 9.95
CA TYR A 170 -2.15 2.94 9.96
C TYR A 170 -2.24 1.47 10.42
N PRO A 171 -1.94 1.18 11.70
CA PRO A 171 -1.84 -0.20 12.18
C PRO A 171 -3.18 -0.96 12.15
N LYS A 172 -4.32 -0.25 12.17
CA LYS A 172 -5.65 -0.86 12.10
C LYS A 172 -6.15 -1.05 10.67
N GLU A 173 -5.49 -0.42 9.71
CA GLU A 173 -5.85 -0.38 8.29
C GLU A 173 -4.66 -0.87 7.45
N ALA A 174 -4.00 -1.91 7.96
CA ALA A 174 -2.79 -2.47 7.37
C ALA A 174 -3.00 -2.94 5.92
N LEU A 175 -1.92 -2.87 5.17
CA LEU A 175 -1.78 -3.41 3.82
C LEU A 175 -0.80 -4.59 3.83
N ASN A 176 -0.99 -5.48 2.88
CA ASN A 176 -0.20 -6.69 2.71
C ASN A 176 0.23 -6.85 1.25
N PRO A 177 1.37 -7.52 0.98
CA PRO A 177 1.80 -7.78 -0.38
C PRO A 177 0.78 -8.66 -1.12
N VAL A 178 0.39 -8.26 -2.33
CA VAL A 178 -0.57 -9.01 -3.14
C VAL A 178 -0.26 -8.81 -4.61
N SER A 179 -0.30 -9.90 -5.40
CA SER A 179 -0.11 -9.82 -6.86
C SER A 179 -1.39 -9.46 -7.59
N PHE A 180 -1.25 -8.92 -8.80
CA PHE A 180 -2.35 -8.67 -9.73
C PHE A 180 -3.14 -9.95 -10.00
N GLU A 181 -2.45 -11.07 -10.21
CA GLU A 181 -3.11 -12.35 -10.47
C GLU A 181 -3.99 -12.79 -9.31
N LYS A 182 -3.54 -12.63 -8.06
CA LYS A 182 -4.32 -12.99 -6.86
C LYS A 182 -5.58 -12.14 -6.73
N ILE A 183 -5.54 -10.87 -7.13
CA ILE A 183 -6.71 -9.97 -7.15
C ILE A 183 -7.65 -10.32 -8.32
N ASN A 184 -7.12 -10.33 -9.54
CA ASN A 184 -7.90 -10.56 -10.77
C ASN A 184 -8.50 -11.98 -10.82
N GLY A 185 -7.79 -12.96 -10.29
CA GLY A 185 -8.25 -14.35 -10.17
C GLY A 185 -9.39 -14.51 -9.18
N GLY A 186 -9.50 -13.64 -8.17
CA GLY A 186 -10.57 -13.69 -7.16
C GLY A 186 -11.95 -13.55 -7.80
N TRP A 187 -12.10 -12.58 -8.70
CA TRP A 187 -13.38 -12.32 -9.37
C TRP A 187 -13.86 -13.46 -10.29
N ARG A 188 -12.96 -14.32 -10.77
CA ARG A 188 -13.30 -15.42 -11.69
C ARG A 188 -13.85 -16.64 -10.96
N ARG A 189 -13.82 -16.69 -9.61
CA ARG A 189 -14.25 -17.84 -8.81
C ARG A 189 -15.66 -17.65 -8.24
N LYS A 190 -16.67 -18.09 -8.99
CA LYS A 190 -18.05 -18.19 -8.50
C LYS A 190 -18.12 -19.25 -7.39
N GLY A 191 -18.71 -18.91 -6.24
CA GLY A 191 -18.93 -19.85 -5.11
C GLY A 191 -17.83 -19.89 -4.05
N CYS A 192 -16.70 -19.18 -4.23
CA CYS A 192 -15.59 -19.16 -3.26
C CYS A 192 -15.65 -17.98 -2.31
N TYR A 193 -16.79 -17.76 -1.65
CA TYR A 193 -16.93 -16.69 -0.66
C TYR A 193 -16.80 -17.24 0.76
N ILE A 194 -16.25 -16.44 1.68
CA ILE A 194 -16.05 -16.85 3.08
C ILE A 194 -17.35 -17.40 3.69
N THR A 195 -18.49 -16.74 3.45
CA THR A 195 -19.80 -17.16 3.98
C THR A 195 -20.24 -18.50 3.39
N THR A 196 -19.95 -18.74 2.11
CA THR A 196 -20.28 -20.01 1.41
C THR A 196 -19.37 -21.13 1.92
N ALA A 197 -18.05 -20.89 2.00
CA ALA A 197 -17.07 -21.86 2.49
C ALA A 197 -17.34 -22.27 3.95
N VAL A 198 -17.69 -21.31 4.81
CA VAL A 198 -18.07 -21.61 6.20
C VAL A 198 -19.32 -22.49 6.24
N CYS A 199 -20.37 -22.17 5.49
CA CYS A 199 -21.59 -23.01 5.46
C CYS A 199 -21.32 -24.42 4.94
N HIS A 200 -20.50 -24.55 3.88
CA HIS A 200 -20.07 -25.86 3.34
C HIS A 200 -19.29 -26.68 4.36
N SER A 201 -18.36 -26.07 5.11
CA SER A 201 -17.62 -26.78 6.17
C SER A 201 -18.52 -27.35 7.29
N LEU A 202 -19.73 -26.79 7.44
CA LEU A 202 -20.75 -27.24 8.38
C LEU A 202 -21.74 -28.22 7.73
N HIS A 203 -21.44 -28.72 6.52
CA HIS A 203 -22.28 -29.62 5.73
C HIS A 203 -23.67 -29.04 5.43
N LYS A 204 -23.78 -27.71 5.32
CA LYS A 204 -25.02 -27.02 4.93
C LYS A 204 -25.07 -26.85 3.41
N PRO A 205 -26.26 -26.94 2.80
CA PRO A 205 -26.41 -26.69 1.36
C PRO A 205 -26.29 -25.19 1.03
N ASP A 206 -26.07 -24.88 -0.25
CA ASP A 206 -25.89 -23.50 -0.75
C ASP A 206 -27.14 -22.61 -0.65
N ASP A 207 -28.30 -23.22 -0.48
CA ASP A 207 -29.59 -22.55 -0.32
C ASP A 207 -30.05 -22.50 1.14
N CYS A 208 -29.17 -22.84 2.09
CA CYS A 208 -29.50 -22.79 3.51
C CYS A 208 -29.90 -21.38 3.97
N THR A 209 -30.82 -21.33 4.94
CA THR A 209 -31.39 -20.08 5.48
C THR A 209 -30.31 -19.10 5.92
N GLU A 210 -29.23 -19.63 6.49
CA GLU A 210 -28.09 -18.90 7.01
C GLU A 210 -27.36 -18.12 5.91
N LEU A 211 -27.00 -18.81 4.83
CA LEU A 211 -26.32 -18.21 3.70
C LEU A 211 -27.24 -17.23 2.94
N GLN A 212 -28.52 -17.55 2.81
CA GLN A 212 -29.50 -16.65 2.19
C GLN A 212 -29.74 -15.37 3.00
N THR A 213 -29.69 -15.45 4.33
CA THR A 213 -29.78 -14.28 5.21
C THR A 213 -28.60 -13.34 4.99
N LEU A 214 -27.37 -13.87 4.91
CA LEU A 214 -26.16 -13.08 4.67
C LEU A 214 -26.11 -12.51 3.25
N ARG A 215 -26.52 -13.29 2.25
CA ARG A 215 -26.66 -12.81 0.87
C ARG A 215 -27.65 -11.66 0.79
N ARG A 216 -28.82 -11.78 1.41
CA ARG A 216 -29.82 -10.69 1.45
C ARG A 216 -29.30 -9.47 2.20
N PHE A 217 -28.62 -9.65 3.33
CA PHE A 217 -27.99 -8.57 4.06
C PHE A 217 -27.01 -7.79 3.17
N ARG A 218 -26.08 -8.50 2.51
CA ARG A 218 -25.09 -7.93 1.60
C ARG A 218 -25.72 -7.29 0.36
N ASP A 219 -26.44 -8.09 -0.41
CA ASP A 219 -26.91 -7.73 -1.76
C ASP A 219 -28.12 -6.79 -1.74
N SER A 220 -28.79 -6.60 -0.59
CA SER A 220 -29.93 -5.69 -0.45
C SER A 220 -29.67 -4.55 0.53
N TRP A 221 -29.33 -4.83 1.79
CA TRP A 221 -29.20 -3.76 2.79
C TRP A 221 -27.85 -3.04 2.70
N MET A 222 -26.75 -3.80 2.67
CA MET A 222 -25.39 -3.26 2.59
C MET A 222 -25.23 -2.46 1.30
N LEU A 223 -25.70 -2.97 0.16
CA LEU A 223 -25.64 -2.28 -1.14
C LEU A 223 -26.26 -0.87 -1.12
N ARG A 224 -27.26 -0.62 -0.26
CA ARG A 224 -27.93 0.69 -0.13
C ARG A 224 -27.22 1.66 0.82
N GLN A 225 -26.15 1.24 1.49
CA GLN A 225 -25.33 2.12 2.32
C GLN A 225 -24.35 2.91 1.45
N SER A 226 -23.90 4.06 1.92
CA SER A 226 -22.98 4.93 1.16
C SER A 226 -21.68 4.22 0.76
N GLU A 227 -21.13 3.38 1.65
CA GLU A 227 -19.92 2.58 1.41
C GLU A 227 -20.23 1.13 0.99
N GLY A 228 -21.51 0.81 0.89
CA GLY A 228 -22.02 -0.52 0.59
C GLY A 228 -21.41 -1.16 -0.65
N PRO A 229 -21.53 -0.52 -1.83
CA PRO A 229 -20.98 -1.05 -3.06
C PRO A 229 -19.49 -1.38 -2.97
N LEU A 230 -18.71 -0.54 -2.29
CA LEU A 230 -17.27 -0.72 -2.16
C LEU A 230 -16.90 -1.85 -1.18
N LEU A 231 -17.59 -1.96 -0.03
CA LEU A 231 -17.40 -3.08 0.91
C LEU A 231 -17.73 -4.42 0.25
N ILE A 232 -18.80 -4.45 -0.53
CA ILE A 232 -19.20 -5.61 -1.32
C ILE A 232 -18.12 -5.94 -2.35
N GLN A 233 -17.55 -4.92 -2.98
CA GLN A 233 -16.50 -5.08 -3.95
C GLN A 233 -15.17 -5.55 -3.34
N GLU A 234 -14.77 -5.00 -2.19
CA GLU A 234 -13.63 -5.48 -1.40
C GLU A 234 -13.79 -6.97 -1.08
N TYR A 235 -14.97 -7.34 -0.56
CA TYR A 235 -15.30 -8.73 -0.29
C TYR A 235 -15.18 -9.62 -1.54
N TYR A 236 -15.78 -9.21 -2.66
CA TYR A 236 -15.73 -9.98 -3.90
C TYR A 236 -14.30 -10.13 -4.45
N THR A 237 -13.44 -9.16 -4.17
CA THR A 237 -12.04 -9.14 -4.59
C THR A 237 -11.19 -10.07 -3.74
N PHE A 238 -11.28 -9.96 -2.41
CA PHE A 238 -10.35 -10.63 -1.51
C PHE A 238 -10.85 -11.97 -0.95
N ALA A 239 -12.17 -12.16 -0.76
CA ALA A 239 -12.71 -13.37 -0.14
C ALA A 239 -12.30 -14.67 -0.85
N PRO A 240 -12.26 -14.76 -2.21
CA PRO A 240 -11.82 -15.99 -2.88
C PRO A 240 -10.37 -16.36 -2.58
N SER A 241 -9.48 -15.38 -2.52
CA SER A 241 -8.06 -15.60 -2.21
C SER A 241 -7.85 -15.99 -0.74
N ILE A 242 -8.64 -15.42 0.17
CA ILE A 242 -8.68 -15.82 1.58
C ILE A 242 -9.17 -17.26 1.73
N VAL A 243 -10.26 -17.65 1.05
CA VAL A 243 -10.80 -19.03 1.10
C VAL A 243 -9.77 -20.05 0.61
N VAL A 244 -9.03 -19.74 -0.47
CA VAL A 244 -7.93 -20.60 -0.94
C VAL A 244 -6.86 -20.78 0.13
N ALA A 245 -6.44 -19.68 0.76
CA ALA A 245 -5.42 -19.71 1.80
C ALA A 245 -5.88 -20.51 3.03
N ILE A 246 -7.15 -20.38 3.44
CA ILE A 246 -7.73 -21.19 4.52
C ILE A 246 -7.74 -22.67 4.15
N ASN A 247 -8.16 -23.01 2.93
CA ASN A 247 -8.28 -24.41 2.49
C ASN A 247 -6.94 -25.17 2.44
N ILE A 248 -5.83 -24.48 2.26
CA ILE A 248 -4.49 -25.08 2.28
C ILE A 248 -3.79 -24.99 3.65
N ALA A 249 -4.42 -24.33 4.63
CA ALA A 249 -3.87 -24.23 5.98
C ALA A 249 -3.90 -25.61 6.68
N PRO A 250 -3.11 -25.82 7.75
CA PRO A 250 -3.05 -27.12 8.43
C PRO A 250 -4.39 -27.60 9.02
N ASN A 251 -5.28 -26.70 9.44
CA ASN A 251 -6.53 -27.03 10.13
C ASN A 251 -7.73 -26.21 9.59
N PRO A 252 -8.13 -26.40 8.33
CA PRO A 252 -9.16 -25.57 7.68
C PRO A 252 -10.52 -25.65 8.38
N GLU A 253 -10.94 -26.84 8.81
CA GLU A 253 -12.21 -27.05 9.50
C GLU A 253 -12.31 -26.28 10.81
N GLN A 254 -11.21 -26.22 11.59
CA GLN A 254 -11.18 -25.48 12.84
C GLN A 254 -11.26 -23.97 12.59
N ILE A 255 -10.58 -23.48 11.55
CA ILE A 255 -10.64 -22.09 11.13
C ILE A 255 -12.08 -21.72 10.75
N TYR A 256 -12.74 -22.51 9.91
CA TYR A 256 -14.12 -22.25 9.52
C TYR A 256 -15.10 -22.34 10.69
N ARG A 257 -14.89 -23.28 11.63
CA ARG A 257 -15.69 -23.36 12.85
C ARG A 257 -15.54 -22.11 13.73
N SER A 258 -14.32 -21.58 13.85
CA SER A 258 -14.06 -20.32 14.55
C SER A 258 -14.75 -19.14 13.86
N LEU A 259 -14.64 -19.03 12.54
CA LEU A 259 -15.33 -18.00 11.76
C LEU A 259 -16.84 -18.07 11.91
N TRP A 260 -17.39 -19.29 11.93
CA TRP A 260 -18.81 -19.50 12.22
C TRP A 260 -19.21 -18.93 13.58
N GLN A 261 -18.51 -19.34 14.64
CA GLN A 261 -18.85 -19.00 16.02
C GLN A 261 -18.68 -17.51 16.32
N ASN A 262 -17.59 -16.92 15.84
CA ASN A 262 -17.16 -15.58 16.26
C ASN A 262 -17.67 -14.48 15.32
N CYS A 263 -17.96 -14.80 14.05
CA CYS A 263 -18.26 -13.80 13.04
C CYS A 263 -19.59 -14.08 12.34
N ILE A 264 -19.71 -15.22 11.65
CA ILE A 264 -20.83 -15.48 10.73
C ILE A 264 -22.15 -15.67 11.46
N SER A 265 -22.20 -16.52 12.49
CA SER A 265 -23.43 -16.76 13.24
C SER A 265 -23.92 -15.52 13.99
N PRO A 266 -23.06 -14.74 14.69
CA PRO A 266 -23.48 -13.47 15.28
C PRO A 266 -23.98 -12.45 14.24
N CYS A 267 -23.29 -12.28 13.10
CA CYS A 267 -23.74 -11.34 12.05
C CYS A 267 -25.11 -11.73 11.51
N MET A 268 -25.37 -13.04 11.32
CA MET A 268 -26.70 -13.49 10.91
C MET A 268 -27.79 -13.17 11.93
N GLN A 269 -27.52 -13.37 13.22
CA GLN A 269 -28.47 -13.05 14.29
C GLN A 269 -28.76 -11.55 14.32
N GLU A 270 -27.71 -10.72 14.20
CA GLU A 270 -27.81 -9.27 14.11
C GLU A 270 -28.64 -8.85 12.87
N ALA A 271 -28.35 -9.41 11.70
CA ALA A 271 -29.09 -9.12 10.46
C ALA A 271 -30.56 -9.55 10.55
N ALA A 272 -30.84 -10.74 11.11
CA ALA A 272 -32.21 -11.24 11.30
C ALA A 272 -33.01 -10.39 12.30
N ALA A 273 -32.34 -9.83 13.32
CA ALA A 273 -32.93 -8.91 14.30
C ALA A 273 -33.04 -7.46 13.78
N GLY A 274 -32.65 -7.17 12.53
CA GLY A 274 -32.64 -5.82 11.97
C GLY A 274 -31.51 -4.93 12.47
N GLN A 275 -30.57 -5.47 13.26
CA GLN A 275 -29.38 -4.78 13.79
C GLN A 275 -28.28 -4.70 12.73
N ASN A 276 -28.63 -4.18 11.56
CA ASN A 276 -27.81 -4.23 10.35
C ASN A 276 -26.48 -3.46 10.47
N GLN A 277 -26.44 -2.39 11.27
CA GLN A 277 -25.19 -1.65 11.52
C GLN A 277 -24.18 -2.49 12.31
N SER A 278 -24.63 -3.23 13.33
CA SER A 278 -23.78 -4.14 14.10
C SER A 278 -23.23 -5.27 13.21
N CYS A 279 -24.08 -5.86 12.35
CA CYS A 279 -23.61 -6.87 11.40
C CYS A 279 -22.63 -6.25 10.38
N LEU A 280 -22.84 -5.03 9.91
CA LEU A 280 -21.90 -4.35 9.01
C LEU A 280 -20.52 -4.16 9.66
N GLN A 281 -20.50 -3.70 10.91
CA GLN A 281 -19.25 -3.53 11.66
C GLN A 281 -18.53 -4.87 11.82
N ARG A 282 -19.23 -5.91 12.29
CA ARG A 282 -18.67 -7.25 12.48
C ARG A 282 -18.15 -7.85 11.18
N TYR A 283 -18.89 -7.67 10.09
CA TYR A 283 -18.50 -8.14 8.77
C TYR A 283 -17.21 -7.48 8.29
N THR A 284 -17.08 -6.17 8.49
CA THR A 284 -15.90 -5.38 8.12
C THR A 284 -14.69 -5.76 8.95
N GLU A 285 -14.85 -5.91 10.28
CA GLU A 285 -13.79 -6.35 11.18
C GLU A 285 -13.28 -7.76 10.85
N MET A 286 -14.19 -8.68 10.51
CA MET A 286 -13.83 -10.01 10.04
C MET A 286 -13.00 -9.95 8.76
N MET A 287 -13.41 -9.14 7.78
CA MET A 287 -12.67 -9.00 6.53
C MET A 287 -11.27 -8.45 6.74
N LEU A 288 -11.13 -7.36 7.51
CA LEU A 288 -9.82 -6.79 7.84
C LEU A 288 -8.91 -7.80 8.54
N SER A 289 -9.44 -8.56 9.50
CA SER A 289 -8.67 -9.59 10.21
C SER A 289 -8.22 -10.72 9.27
N LEU A 290 -9.08 -11.14 8.35
CA LEU A 290 -8.77 -12.22 7.41
C LEU A 290 -7.77 -11.77 6.34
N GLU A 291 -7.89 -10.54 5.84
CA GLU A 291 -6.91 -9.94 4.94
C GLU A 291 -5.53 -9.89 5.60
N GLN A 292 -5.46 -9.46 6.86
CA GLN A 292 -4.23 -9.43 7.64
C GLN A 292 -3.60 -10.82 7.83
N GLN A 293 -4.41 -11.85 7.98
CA GLN A 293 -3.92 -13.20 8.28
C GLN A 293 -3.55 -14.01 7.04
N TYR A 294 -4.22 -13.79 5.91
CA TYR A 294 -4.13 -14.70 4.74
C TYR A 294 -3.67 -14.03 3.44
N LEU A 295 -3.63 -12.70 3.40
CA LEU A 295 -3.08 -11.96 2.28
C LEU A 295 -1.70 -11.38 2.56
N SER A 296 -1.20 -11.51 3.80
CA SER A 296 0.18 -11.23 4.23
C SER A 296 1.21 -12.15 3.61
#